data_AF-A0A7X5D9Q5-F1
#
_entry.id   AF-A0A7X5D9Q5-F1
#
_cell.length_a   1.000
_cell.length_b   1.000
_cell.length_c   1.000
_cell.angle_alpha   90.00
_cell.angle_beta   90.00
_cell.angle_gamma   90.00
#
_symmetry.space_group_name_H-M   'P 1'
#
loop_
_entity.id
_entity.type
_entity.pdbx_description
1 polymer ?
#
loop_
_entity_poly.entity_id
_entity_poly.type
_entity_poly.pdbx_seq_one_letter_code
_entity_poly.pdbx_strand_id
1 'polypeptide(L)' 'MGLFGTKKEQLLTVNEAIYAILKGGQSYRIGTRHLTRADLALLYDMQRKLQSQVMAEEEGGSSLFADTVVAVFDGR' A
#
# COMPACT_ATOMS: atom_id res chain seq x y z
N MET A 1 -7.50 -18.85 -6.72
CA MET A 1 -8.23 -18.18 -5.62
C MET A 1 -7.22 -17.36 -4.84
N GLY A 2 -7.12 -16.05 -5.10
CA GLY A 2 -6.19 -15.19 -4.38
C GLY A 2 -6.56 -15.15 -2.90
N LEU A 3 -5.58 -15.22 -2.00
CA LEU A 3 -5.79 -15.25 -0.53
C LEU A 3 -6.46 -13.97 0.04
N PHE A 4 -6.65 -12.95 -0.79
CA PHE A 4 -7.24 -11.67 -0.44
C PHE A 4 -8.15 -11.25 -1.61
N GLY A 5 -9.44 -11.08 -1.32
CA GLY A 5 -10.48 -10.81 -2.31
C GLY A 5 -10.44 -9.40 -2.88
N THR A 6 -9.80 -8.45 -2.21
CA THR A 6 -9.65 -7.06 -2.69
C THR A 6 -8.27 -6.44 -2.38
N LYS A 7 -7.87 -5.41 -3.13
CA LYS A 7 -6.62 -4.66 -2.85
C LYS A 7 -6.61 -3.99 -1.47
N LYS A 8 -7.79 -3.57 -1.00
CA LYS A 8 -7.98 -3.05 0.36
C LYS A 8 -7.67 -4.09 1.43
N GLU A 9 -8.15 -5.33 1.24
CA GLU A 9 -7.83 -6.43 2.16
C GLU A 9 -6.32 -6.74 2.17
N GLN A 10 -5.67 -6.75 1.01
CA GLN A 10 -4.21 -6.94 0.92
C GLN A 10 -3.46 -5.85 1.70
N LEU A 11 -3.89 -4.60 1.55
CA LEU A 11 -3.30 -3.45 2.25
C LEU A 11 -3.47 -3.59 3.78
N LEU A 12 -4.66 -4.01 4.24
CA LEU A 12 -4.90 -4.28 5.66
C LEU A 12 -3.95 -5.34 6.21
N THR A 13 -3.79 -6.47 5.50
CA THR A 13 -2.90 -7.55 5.96
C THR A 13 -1.44 -7.12 6.00
N VAL A 14 -1.01 -6.29 5.05
CA VAL A 14 0.35 -5.71 5.06
C VAL A 14 0.53 -4.77 6.26
N ASN A 15 -0.44 -3.90 6.53
CA ASN A 15 -0.40 -3.00 7.69
C ASN A 15 -0.35 -3.76 9.02
N GLU A 16 -1.15 -4.82 9.16
CA GLU A 16 -1.12 -5.69 10.35
C GLU A 16 0.23 -6.36 10.53
N ALA A 17 0.85 -6.85 9.45
CA ALA A 17 2.17 -7.44 9.51
C ALA A 17 3.24 -6.43 9.94
N ILE A 18 3.21 -5.21 9.38
CA ILE A 18 4.10 -4.12 9.80
C ILE A 18 3.90 -3.82 11.28
N TYR A 19 2.66 -3.65 11.72
CA TYR A 19 2.33 -3.34 13.12
C TYR A 19 2.81 -4.44 14.07
N ALA A 20 2.55 -5.71 13.76
CA ALA A 20 2.99 -6.85 14.57
C ALA A 20 4.52 -6.89 14.71
N ILE A 21 5.24 -6.62 13.62
CA ILE A 21 6.71 -6.57 13.62
C ILE A 21 7.22 -5.38 14.46
N LEU A 22 6.64 -4.19 14.27
CA LEU A 22 7.03 -2.99 15.01
C LEU A 22 6.73 -3.09 16.51
N LYS A 23 5.64 -3.77 16.90
CA LYS A 23 5.28 -4.02 18.31
C LYS A 23 6.25 -4.94 19.04
N GLY A 24 7.16 -5.60 18.31
CA GLY A 24 8.17 -6.51 18.88
C GLY A 24 8.13 -7.92 18.32
N GLY A 25 7.29 -8.19 17.31
CA GLY A 25 7.31 -9.45 16.58
C GLY A 25 8.56 -9.57 15.71
N GLN A 26 9.32 -10.66 15.85
CA GLN A 26 10.48 -10.91 14.98
C GLN A 26 10.06 -11.30 13.55
N SER A 27 8.89 -11.92 13.41
CA SER A 27 8.33 -12.39 12.14
C SER A 27 6.81 -12.47 12.16
N TYR A 28 6.19 -12.29 11.00
CA TYR A 28 4.75 -12.43 10.77
C TYR A 28 4.51 -13.30 9.53
N ARG A 29 3.45 -14.13 9.51
CA ARG A 29 3.14 -15.01 8.38
C ARG A 29 1.86 -14.59 7.69
N ILE A 30 1.96 -14.22 6.41
CA ILE A 30 0.82 -13.92 5.55
C ILE A 30 0.64 -15.10 4.59
N GLY A 31 -0.38 -15.91 4.84
CA GLY A 31 -0.64 -17.12 4.05
C GLY A 31 0.55 -18.09 4.10
N THR A 32 1.24 -18.22 2.96
CA THR A 32 2.45 -19.04 2.78
C THR A 32 3.76 -18.26 2.86
N ARG A 33 3.71 -16.92 2.88
CA ARG A 33 4.90 -16.07 2.96
C ARG A 33 5.22 -15.73 4.41
N HIS A 34 6.48 -15.93 4.77
CA HIS A 34 7.05 -15.47 6.04
C HIS A 34 7.69 -14.11 5.82
N LEU A 35 7.33 -13.14 6.66
CA LEU A 35 7.86 -11.79 6.64
C LEU A 35 8.60 -11.54 7.94
N THR A 36 9.75 -10.89 7.87
CA THR A 36 10.58 -10.60 9.03
C THR A 36 10.83 -9.11 9.15
N ARG A 37 11.45 -8.69 10.25
CA ARG A 37 11.85 -7.29 10.45
C ARG A 37 12.78 -6.77 9.35
N ALA A 38 13.62 -7.63 8.76
CA ALA A 38 14.49 -7.25 7.65
C ALA A 38 13.68 -6.86 6.40
N ASP A 39 12.46 -7.40 6.25
CA ASP A 39 11.57 -7.15 5.12
C ASP A 39 10.69 -5.91 5.32
N LEU A 40 10.86 -5.14 6.41
CA LEU A 40 10.04 -3.94 6.68
C LEU A 40 10.09 -2.92 5.55
N ALA A 41 11.26 -2.69 4.96
CA ALA A 41 11.39 -1.77 3.82
C ALA A 41 10.50 -2.22 2.64
N LEU A 42 10.52 -3.52 2.34
CA LEU A 42 9.71 -4.13 1.29
C LEU A 42 8.21 -4.05 1.63
N LEU A 43 7.84 -4.24 2.90
CA LEU A 43 6.46 -4.10 3.36
C LEU A 43 5.92 -2.67 3.18
N TYR A 44 6.72 -1.65 3.52
CA TYR A 44 6.33 -0.25 3.28
C TYR A 44 6.19 0.07 1.79
N ASP A 45 7.05 -0.49 0.93
CA ASP A 45 6.90 -0.34 -0.53
C ASP A 45 5.63 -1.01 -1.06
N MET A 46 5.31 -2.21 -0.57
CA MET A 46 4.07 -2.89 -0.93
C MET A 46 2.84 -2.11 -0.45
N GLN A 47 2.88 -1.58 0.78
CA GLN A 47 1.82 -0.73 1.32
C GLN A 47 1.58 0.50 0.41
N ARG A 48 2.65 1.23 0.05
CA ARG A 48 2.55 2.41 -0.84
C ARG A 48 1.95 2.06 -2.20
N LYS A 49 2.41 0.95 -2.80
CA LYS A 49 1.88 0.48 -4.09
C LYS A 49 0.41 0.13 -4.01
N LEU A 50 0.01 -0.59 -2.96
CA LEU A 50 -1.39 -0.96 -2.74
C LEU A 50 -2.27 0.26 -2.47
N GLN A 51 -1.79 1.23 -1.67
CA GLN A 51 -2.48 2.49 -1.44
C GLN A 51 -2.71 3.26 -2.74
N SER A 52 -1.66 3.43 -3.55
CA SER A 52 -1.76 4.10 -4.85
C SER A 52 -2.77 3.39 -5.78
N GLN A 53 -2.76 2.06 -5.80
CA GLN A 53 -3.70 1.28 -6.61
C GLN A 53 -5.14 1.39 -6.11
N VAL A 54 -5.36 1.38 -4.79
CA VAL A 54 -6.69 1.57 -4.21
C VAL A 54 -7.23 2.97 -4.53
N MET A 55 -6.39 4.00 -4.39
CA MET A 55 -6.77 5.37 -4.76
C MET A 55 -7.10 5.48 -6.25
N ALA A 56 -6.26 4.90 -7.12
CA ALA A 56 -6.52 4.89 -8.56
C ALA A 56 -7.78 4.11 -8.96
N GLU A 57 -8.14 3.05 -8.22
CA GLU A 57 -9.38 2.29 -8.42
C GLU A 57 -10.63 3.02 -7.89
N GLU A 58 -10.53 3.71 -6.75
CA GLU A 58 -11.62 4.49 -6.17
C GLU A 58 -11.93 5.76 -6.96
N GLU A 59 -10.92 6.39 -7.57
CA GLU A 59 -11.08 7.59 -8.41
C GLU A 59 -11.65 7.32 -9.81
N GLY A 60 -12.07 6.08 -10.11
CA GLY A 60 -13.04 5.78 -11.17
C GLY A 60 -12.94 6.63 -12.44
N GLY A 61 -11.80 6.58 -13.14
CA GLY A 61 -11.70 7.12 -14.50
C GLY A 61 -11.17 8.55 -14.64
N SER A 62 -9.97 8.84 -14.13
CA SER A 62 -9.21 10.01 -14.58
C SER A 62 -7.69 9.79 -14.58
N SER A 63 -7.25 8.64 -15.10
CA SER A 63 -5.84 8.39 -15.50
C SER A 63 -5.31 9.36 -16.59
N LEU A 64 -6.04 10.42 -16.92
CA LEU A 64 -5.65 11.43 -17.90
C LEU A 64 -4.90 12.62 -17.27
N PHE A 65 -4.92 12.80 -15.94
CA PHE A 65 -4.31 13.98 -15.30
C PHE A 65 -3.38 13.68 -14.11
N ALA A 66 -3.11 12.42 -13.79
CA ALA A 66 -2.27 12.07 -12.63
C ALA A 66 -0.82 12.61 -12.71
N ASP A 67 -0.32 12.94 -13.91
CA ASP A 67 1.01 13.53 -14.13
C ASP A 67 1.01 15.03 -14.48
N THR A 68 -0.15 15.72 -14.44
CA THR A 68 -0.21 17.15 -14.78
C THR A 68 -0.23 18.02 -13.53
N VAL A 69 0.92 18.60 -13.18
CA VAL A 69 1.01 19.66 -12.17
C VAL A 69 0.49 20.96 -12.79
N VAL A 70 -0.70 21.40 -12.37
CA VAL A 70 -1.19 22.77 -12.66
C VAL A 70 -0.64 23.69 -11.59
N ALA A 71 0.37 24.49 -11.93
CA ALA A 71 0.79 25.61 -11.11
C ALA A 71 -0.16 26.79 -11.37
N VAL A 72 -1.02 27.10 -10.41
CA VAL A 72 -1.83 28.33 -10.42
C VAL A 72 -0.96 29.46 -9.88
N PHE A 73 -0.53 30.36 -10.77
CA PHE A 73 0.04 31.64 -10.37
C PHE A 73 -1.11 32.64 -10.28
N ASP A 74 -1.59 32.88 -9.07
CA ASP A 74 -2.49 34.00 -8.82
C ASP A 74 -1.66 35.29 -8.99
N GLY A 75 -1.91 35.98 -10.09
CA GLY A 75 -1.14 37.14 -10.51
C GLY A 75 -1.66 38.42 -9.87
N ARG A 76 -0.96 38.83 -8.80
CA ARG A 76 -0.93 40.17 -8.16
C ARG A 76 -2.20 40.67 -7.46
#